data_AF-A0A563F1A7-F1
#
_entry.id   AF-A0A563F1A7-F1
#
_cell.length_a   1.000
_cell.length_b   1.000
_cell.length_c   1.000
_cell.angle_alpha   90.00
_cell.angle_beta   90.00
_cell.angle_gamma   90.00
#
_symmetry.space_group_name_H-M   'P 1'
#
loop_
_entity.id
_entity.type
_entity.pdbx_description
1 polymer ?
#
loop_
_entity_poly.entity_id
_entity_poly.type
_entity_poly.pdbx_seq_one_letter_code
_entity_poly.pdbx_strand_id
1 'polypeptide(L)'
;MSSKGIDFFSTIHGLPDLQVRTRLRVVHSNGSELTFTSHQDPHQRGHLEVDSGGLSIFESSKEVRLTVEAEGEVVGYTQLIDTRWPKLNDGPFSNTYTTPSGIFQTIGGRIGVSYGFGDNSGHDGVSSVVYVTVTPEYSGWMGQLVAAHPELADRPFSDIVLPGAHNAGMTQPGGQAVHEVNVLRDNDVLPLPKIIPNFVARDLIATATINSAFTQKDDLETMLALGIRFFDFRPGVFQGNPTLRHVHNVVPGQGLLRFLQTLLQWLRDHPTEIAVVKLSNSGVDAAALPAEGAVERCVQDAFRTAVVDRGDATDLTRTTSELLHSRKRLLVIGNDHCYGSWNNTYRTTDPQIVLDALKKMTASGQDGMDHTVMELQTSGTDDGVKTGAKNTAAGELIKMKPYFGSVLYPWVRQDAATAFPSGTLVLSDDFADGALTRLAIDVTTSRLK
;
A
#
# COMPACT_ATOMS: atom_id res chain seq x y z
N MET A 1 30.61 -3.51 -19.36
CA MET A 1 29.20 -3.14 -19.11
C MET A 1 29.05 -3.04 -17.60
N SER A 2 28.29 -2.07 -17.09
CA SER A 2 28.01 -1.95 -15.65
C SER A 2 27.27 -3.19 -15.17
N SER A 3 27.67 -3.71 -14.01
CA SER A 3 26.94 -4.74 -13.29
C SER A 3 25.50 -4.30 -13.02
N LYS A 4 24.54 -5.22 -13.12
CA LYS A 4 23.12 -4.97 -12.84
C LYS A 4 22.72 -5.76 -11.61
N GLY A 5 22.46 -5.06 -10.52
CA GLY A 5 22.02 -5.66 -9.27
C GLY A 5 20.50 -5.84 -9.19
N ILE A 6 20.08 -6.83 -8.41
CA ILE A 6 18.72 -6.93 -7.86
C ILE A 6 18.83 -6.87 -6.35
N ASP A 7 18.25 -5.85 -5.74
CA ASP A 7 18.05 -5.78 -4.30
C ASP A 7 16.79 -6.58 -3.96
N PHE A 8 16.91 -7.50 -3.01
CA PHE A 8 15.82 -8.36 -2.57
C PHE A 8 15.46 -8.05 -1.13
N PHE A 9 14.16 -7.86 -0.88
CA PHE A 9 13.62 -7.60 0.45
C PHE A 9 12.59 -8.67 0.79
N SER A 10 12.75 -9.29 1.95
CA SER A 10 11.80 -10.28 2.45
C SER A 10 11.38 -9.94 3.87
N THR A 11 10.07 -9.95 4.07
CA THR A 11 9.44 -9.72 5.37
C THR A 11 8.58 -10.94 5.68
N ILE A 12 8.99 -11.79 6.62
CA ILE A 12 8.19 -12.93 7.09
C ILE A 12 7.83 -12.68 8.55
N HIS A 13 6.55 -12.53 8.86
CA HIS A 13 6.11 -12.12 10.19
C HIS A 13 4.86 -12.87 10.64
N GLY A 14 4.74 -13.08 11.97
CA GLY A 14 3.50 -13.55 12.58
C GLY A 14 3.13 -15.01 12.29
N LEU A 15 4.09 -15.83 11.85
CA LEU A 15 3.87 -17.21 11.43
C LEU A 15 4.74 -18.20 12.24
N PRO A 16 4.80 -18.13 13.59
CA PRO A 16 5.78 -18.89 14.38
C PRO A 16 5.67 -20.41 14.19
N ASP A 17 4.47 -20.90 13.86
CA ASP A 17 4.16 -22.32 13.71
C ASP A 17 4.30 -22.84 12.27
N LEU A 18 4.72 -21.98 11.33
CA LEU A 18 4.78 -22.31 9.90
C LEU A 18 6.18 -22.13 9.34
N GLN A 19 6.80 -23.19 8.82
CA GLN A 19 8.05 -23.09 8.08
C GLN A 19 7.86 -22.36 6.76
N VAL A 20 8.04 -21.04 6.80
CA VAL A 20 7.97 -20.18 5.63
C VAL A 20 9.37 -19.78 5.20
N ARG A 21 9.62 -19.89 3.89
CA ARG A 21 10.80 -19.34 3.25
C ARG A 21 10.42 -18.66 1.96
N THR A 22 11.11 -17.59 1.63
CA THR A 22 11.05 -17.02 0.29
C THR A 22 12.34 -17.32 -0.44
N ARG A 23 12.23 -17.61 -1.73
CA ARG A 23 13.38 -17.90 -2.60
C ARG A 23 13.37 -16.97 -3.78
N LEU A 24 14.49 -16.31 -4.01
CA LEU A 24 14.77 -15.61 -5.26
C LEU A 24 15.85 -16.39 -6.00
N ARG A 25 15.49 -17.00 -7.13
CA ARG A 25 16.40 -17.80 -7.97
C ARG A 25 16.68 -17.07 -9.27
N VAL A 26 17.94 -16.83 -9.60
CA VAL A 26 18.37 -16.29 -10.90
C VAL A 26 19.03 -17.41 -11.69
N VAL A 27 18.46 -17.76 -12.84
CA VAL A 27 18.98 -18.81 -13.73
C VAL A 27 19.70 -18.16 -14.91
N HIS A 28 20.98 -18.48 -15.06
CA HIS A 28 21.83 -18.02 -16.14
C HIS A 28 21.66 -18.88 -17.39
N SER A 29 21.96 -18.34 -18.56
CA SER A 29 21.88 -19.07 -19.84
C SER A 29 22.81 -20.28 -19.93
N ASN A 30 23.89 -20.31 -19.14
CA ASN A 30 24.80 -21.45 -19.01
C ASN A 30 24.31 -22.51 -18.02
N GLY A 31 23.12 -22.32 -17.43
CA GLY A 31 22.51 -23.22 -16.44
C GLY A 31 22.99 -23.02 -15.01
N SER A 32 23.87 -22.05 -14.72
CA SER A 32 24.21 -21.71 -13.33
C SER A 32 23.06 -21.00 -12.64
N GLU A 33 23.02 -21.10 -11.32
CA GLU A 33 21.91 -20.58 -10.51
C GLU A 33 22.42 -19.83 -9.29
N LEU A 34 21.87 -18.64 -9.07
CA LEU A 34 22.03 -17.90 -7.82
C LEU A 34 20.72 -17.99 -7.04
N THR A 35 20.77 -18.38 -5.77
CA THR A 35 19.57 -18.47 -4.92
C THR A 35 19.78 -17.65 -3.66
N PHE A 36 18.88 -16.70 -3.41
CA PHE A 36 18.70 -16.09 -2.10
C PHE A 36 17.53 -16.79 -1.41
N THR A 37 17.72 -17.26 -0.18
CA THR A 37 16.65 -17.83 0.63
C THR A 37 16.51 -16.99 1.90
N SER A 38 15.32 -16.45 2.14
CA SER A 38 14.99 -15.90 3.45
C SER A 38 14.31 -16.93 4.33
N HIS A 39 14.55 -16.82 5.62
CA HIS A 39 13.88 -17.59 6.67
C HIS A 39 13.02 -16.64 7.51
N GLN A 40 12.32 -17.16 8.52
CA GLN A 40 11.51 -16.38 9.46
C GLN A 40 12.35 -15.33 10.22
N ASP A 41 12.58 -14.20 9.59
CA ASP A 41 13.16 -13.00 10.18
C ASP A 41 12.25 -11.84 9.74
N PRO A 42 11.90 -10.94 10.67
CA PRO A 42 11.04 -9.80 10.41
C PRO A 42 11.44 -9.00 9.16
N HIS A 43 12.74 -8.77 8.91
CA HIS A 43 13.18 -8.02 7.74
C HIS A 43 14.57 -8.48 7.25
N GLN A 44 14.61 -9.12 6.09
CA GLN A 44 15.86 -9.50 5.43
C GLN A 44 16.09 -8.68 4.17
N ARG A 45 17.33 -8.23 3.97
CA ARG A 45 17.81 -7.60 2.74
C ARG A 45 18.93 -8.43 2.14
N GLY A 46 18.79 -8.76 0.87
CA GLY A 46 19.81 -9.39 0.05
C GLY A 46 20.17 -8.51 -1.15
N HIS A 47 21.34 -8.78 -1.73
CA HIS A 47 21.73 -8.21 -3.01
C HIS A 47 22.22 -9.36 -3.90
N LEU A 48 21.67 -9.45 -5.11
CA LEU A 48 22.13 -10.36 -6.14
C LEU A 48 22.75 -9.54 -7.26
N GLU A 49 24.07 -9.66 -7.39
CA GLU A 49 24.81 -9.02 -8.46
C GLU A 49 24.85 -9.95 -9.67
N VAL A 50 24.34 -9.48 -10.81
CA VAL A 50 24.51 -10.20 -12.09
C VAL A 50 25.75 -9.64 -12.77
N ASP A 51 26.88 -10.33 -12.62
CA ASP A 51 28.13 -9.95 -13.29
C ASP A 51 27.97 -10.09 -14.82
N SER A 52 27.87 -8.95 -15.49
CA SER A 52 27.79 -8.88 -16.94
C SER A 52 29.13 -9.16 -17.64
N GLY A 53 30.25 -9.17 -16.90
CA GLY A 53 31.59 -9.47 -17.42
C GLY A 53 31.81 -10.95 -17.72
N GLY A 54 31.07 -11.84 -17.06
CA GLY A 54 31.09 -13.29 -17.29
C GLY A 54 30.03 -13.80 -18.28
N LEU A 55 29.14 -12.92 -18.74
CA LEU A 55 28.12 -13.27 -19.73
C LEU A 55 28.65 -12.94 -21.12
N SER A 56 28.77 -13.93 -22.00
CA SER A 56 29.00 -13.65 -23.43
C SER A 56 27.93 -12.70 -23.99
N ILE A 57 28.19 -12.02 -25.11
CA ILE A 57 27.19 -11.18 -25.80
C ILE A 57 25.91 -11.93 -26.21
N PHE A 58 25.92 -13.27 -26.10
CA PHE A 58 24.79 -14.18 -26.36
C PHE A 58 24.24 -14.84 -25.07
N GLU A 59 24.91 -14.66 -23.94
CA GLU A 59 24.52 -15.19 -22.65
C GLU A 59 23.83 -14.12 -21.81
N SER A 60 22.83 -14.55 -21.08
CA SER A 60 21.94 -13.69 -20.33
C SER A 60 21.27 -14.48 -19.24
N SER A 61 21.06 -13.87 -18.09
CA SER A 61 20.14 -14.41 -17.09
C SER A 61 18.73 -14.41 -17.69
N LYS A 62 18.16 -15.59 -17.87
CA LYS A 62 16.86 -15.73 -18.57
C LYS A 62 15.68 -15.66 -17.61
N GLU A 63 15.92 -15.91 -16.33
CA GLU A 63 14.85 -16.13 -15.38
C GLU A 63 15.25 -15.68 -13.98
N VAL A 64 14.54 -14.70 -13.44
CA VAL A 64 14.43 -14.48 -12.00
C VAL A 64 13.11 -15.09 -11.53
N ARG A 65 13.16 -16.01 -10.57
CA ARG A 65 12.02 -16.69 -9.95
C ARG A 65 11.92 -16.33 -8.49
N LEU A 66 10.87 -15.60 -8.13
CA LEU A 66 10.39 -15.50 -6.75
C LEU A 66 9.57 -16.74 -6.43
N THR A 67 9.66 -17.29 -5.23
CA THR A 67 8.82 -18.40 -4.75
C THR A 67 8.59 -18.23 -3.25
N VAL A 68 7.35 -18.43 -2.81
CA VAL A 68 7.01 -18.53 -1.39
C VAL A 68 6.66 -19.97 -1.10
N GLU A 69 7.37 -20.57 -0.15
CA GLU A 69 7.13 -21.93 0.28
C GLU A 69 6.69 -21.92 1.75
N ALA A 70 5.62 -22.66 2.05
CA ALA A 70 5.15 -22.89 3.41
C ALA A 70 4.95 -24.39 3.62
N GLU A 71 5.55 -24.95 4.66
CA GLU A 71 5.49 -26.39 4.97
C GLU A 71 5.95 -27.28 3.81
N GLY A 72 6.92 -26.80 3.01
CA GLY A 72 7.46 -27.51 1.86
C GLY A 72 6.63 -27.41 0.57
N GLU A 73 5.45 -26.79 0.62
CA GLU A 73 4.59 -26.54 -0.53
C GLU A 73 4.79 -25.13 -1.08
N VAL A 74 4.74 -24.97 -2.41
CA VAL A 74 4.75 -23.65 -3.06
C VAL A 74 3.36 -23.03 -2.92
N VAL A 75 3.25 -22.00 -2.10
CA VAL A 75 1.98 -21.35 -1.72
C VAL A 75 1.92 -19.90 -2.19
N GLY A 76 2.67 -19.55 -3.22
CA GLY A 76 2.73 -18.21 -3.78
C GLY A 76 3.16 -18.20 -5.24
N TYR A 77 3.59 -17.05 -5.70
CA TYR A 77 3.86 -16.81 -7.11
C TYR A 77 5.23 -17.34 -7.52
N THR A 78 5.27 -18.03 -8.65
CA THR A 78 6.47 -18.21 -9.47
C THR A 78 6.36 -17.26 -10.65
N GLN A 79 7.32 -16.37 -10.81
CA GLN A 79 7.35 -15.44 -11.93
C GLN A 79 8.67 -15.55 -12.67
N LEU A 80 8.65 -15.35 -13.98
CA LEU A 80 9.84 -15.31 -14.83
C LEU A 80 10.17 -13.85 -15.15
N ILE A 81 11.44 -13.47 -14.99
CA ILE A 81 11.97 -12.16 -15.43
C ILE A 81 13.11 -12.41 -16.40
N ASP A 82 12.97 -11.96 -17.65
CA ASP A 82 14.05 -12.00 -18.64
C ASP A 82 14.95 -10.78 -18.46
N THR A 83 16.23 -11.01 -18.14
CA THR A 83 17.18 -9.93 -17.90
C THR A 83 17.95 -9.51 -19.16
N ARG A 84 17.72 -10.17 -20.32
CA ARG A 84 18.35 -9.85 -21.62
C ARG A 84 18.13 -8.42 -22.07
N TRP A 85 16.97 -7.89 -21.73
CA TRP A 85 16.58 -6.54 -22.01
C TRP A 85 16.18 -5.98 -20.67
N PRO A 86 16.77 -4.86 -20.23
CA PRO A 86 16.47 -4.40 -18.89
C PRO A 86 15.00 -3.91 -18.82
N LYS A 87 14.28 -3.83 -19.94
CA LYS A 87 12.83 -3.68 -19.92
C LYS A 87 12.15 -5.01 -19.61
N LEU A 88 11.28 -5.00 -18.60
CA LEU A 88 10.16 -5.92 -18.50
C LEU A 88 9.19 -5.69 -19.67
N ASN A 89 9.55 -6.16 -20.87
CA ASN A 89 8.66 -6.05 -22.03
C ASN A 89 7.60 -7.17 -22.04
N ASP A 90 7.83 -8.25 -21.28
CA ASP A 90 6.95 -9.43 -21.24
C ASP A 90 6.83 -10.00 -19.81
N GLY A 91 5.67 -10.58 -19.50
CA GLY A 91 5.36 -11.26 -18.22
C GLY A 91 4.58 -10.40 -17.20
N PRO A 92 3.96 -11.02 -16.18
CA PRO A 92 3.16 -10.35 -15.16
C PRO A 92 3.84 -9.18 -14.42
N PHE A 93 5.16 -9.18 -14.25
CA PHE A 93 5.84 -8.04 -13.62
C PHE A 93 6.04 -6.84 -14.54
N SER A 94 5.79 -6.95 -15.85
CA SER A 94 5.72 -5.76 -16.72
C SER A 94 4.67 -4.76 -16.26
N ASN A 95 3.69 -5.24 -15.47
CA ASN A 95 2.72 -4.42 -14.80
C ASN A 95 2.48 -4.85 -13.35
N THR A 96 3.07 -4.13 -12.39
CA THR A 96 2.86 -4.32 -10.93
C THR A 96 1.36 -4.31 -10.55
N TYR A 97 0.51 -3.59 -11.29
CA TYR A 97 -0.93 -3.58 -11.06
C TYR A 97 -1.65 -4.82 -11.58
N THR A 98 -0.96 -5.77 -12.21
CA THR A 98 -1.50 -7.10 -12.56
C THR A 98 -0.98 -8.21 -11.64
N THR A 99 -0.23 -7.83 -10.61
CA THR A 99 0.28 -8.73 -9.57
C THR A 99 -0.34 -8.40 -8.21
N PRO A 100 -1.66 -8.66 -8.04
CA PRO A 100 -2.30 -8.49 -6.75
C PRO A 100 -1.67 -9.43 -5.72
N SER A 101 -1.76 -9.02 -4.46
CA SER A 101 -1.46 -9.88 -3.32
C SER A 101 -2.47 -11.03 -3.29
N GLY A 102 -2.06 -12.16 -2.74
CA GLY A 102 -2.90 -13.36 -2.69
C GLY A 102 -3.06 -13.87 -1.27
N ILE A 103 -4.22 -14.50 -1.01
CA ILE A 103 -4.48 -15.24 0.22
C ILE A 103 -4.46 -16.74 -0.09
N PHE A 104 -3.57 -17.47 0.57
CA PHE A 104 -3.29 -18.87 0.27
C PHE A 104 -3.61 -19.76 1.46
N GLN A 105 -4.27 -20.89 1.21
CA GLN A 105 -4.48 -21.92 2.22
C GLN A 105 -3.22 -22.78 2.34
N THR A 106 -2.74 -22.97 3.57
CA THR A 106 -1.64 -23.87 3.91
C THR A 106 -2.13 -24.91 4.93
N ILE A 107 -1.27 -25.87 5.28
CA ILE A 107 -1.57 -26.86 6.33
C ILE A 107 -1.76 -26.17 7.69
N GLY A 108 -0.96 -25.14 8.00
CA GLY A 108 -1.01 -24.41 9.28
C GLY A 108 -1.87 -23.15 9.28
N GLY A 109 -2.72 -22.95 8.26
CA GLY A 109 -3.65 -21.81 8.21
C GLY A 109 -3.60 -21.03 6.90
N ARG A 110 -4.29 -19.88 6.86
CA ARG A 110 -4.26 -18.99 5.69
C ARG A 110 -3.17 -17.94 5.85
N ILE A 111 -2.42 -17.71 4.78
CA ILE A 111 -1.38 -16.68 4.73
C ILE A 111 -1.71 -15.64 3.66
N GLY A 112 -1.29 -14.40 3.91
CA GLY A 112 -1.23 -13.35 2.90
C GLY A 112 0.17 -13.26 2.30
N VAL A 113 0.26 -13.15 0.97
CA VAL A 113 1.51 -12.92 0.26
C VAL A 113 1.35 -11.66 -0.58
N SER A 114 2.11 -10.63 -0.23
CA SER A 114 2.24 -9.38 -0.98
C SER A 114 3.63 -9.29 -1.58
N TYR A 115 3.74 -8.80 -2.80
CA TYR A 115 5.03 -8.75 -3.50
C TYR A 115 5.00 -7.67 -4.57
N GLY A 116 6.18 -7.22 -4.99
CA GLY A 116 6.30 -6.25 -6.05
C GLY A 116 7.69 -6.25 -6.67
N PHE A 117 7.74 -5.69 -7.87
CA PHE A 117 8.97 -5.49 -8.63
C PHE A 117 9.10 -4.02 -8.99
N GLY A 118 10.32 -3.51 -8.81
CA GLY A 118 10.73 -2.16 -9.12
C GLY A 118 11.83 -2.15 -10.18
N ASP A 119 11.50 -1.73 -11.40
CA ASP A 119 12.44 -1.71 -12.53
C ASP A 119 13.33 -0.47 -12.50
N ASN A 120 14.64 -0.67 -12.35
CA ASN A 120 15.66 0.39 -12.45
C ASN A 120 16.49 0.32 -13.74
N SER A 121 15.98 -0.36 -14.76
CA SER A 121 16.61 -0.46 -16.06
C SER A 121 16.94 0.89 -16.71
N GLY A 122 18.23 1.09 -16.93
CA GLY A 122 18.77 2.25 -17.62
C GLY A 122 19.20 3.40 -16.70
N HIS A 123 19.41 3.15 -15.42
CA HIS A 123 20.22 4.00 -14.54
C HIS A 123 21.50 3.24 -14.17
N ASP A 124 22.65 3.78 -14.59
CA ASP A 124 23.94 3.17 -14.25
C ASP A 124 24.14 3.16 -12.73
N GLY A 125 24.48 1.98 -12.18
CA GLY A 125 24.77 1.80 -10.76
C GLY A 125 23.56 1.66 -9.83
N VAL A 126 22.33 1.50 -10.37
CA VAL A 126 21.12 1.33 -9.56
C VAL A 126 20.53 -0.07 -9.73
N SER A 127 20.39 -0.81 -8.62
CA SER A 127 19.75 -2.15 -8.62
C SER A 127 18.27 -2.06 -8.92
N SER A 128 17.71 -3.03 -9.65
CA SER A 128 16.25 -3.28 -9.60
C SER A 128 15.86 -3.82 -8.23
N VAL A 129 14.58 -3.77 -7.89
CA VAL A 129 14.10 -4.12 -6.55
C VAL A 129 13.05 -5.21 -6.64
N VAL A 130 13.14 -6.20 -5.76
CA VAL A 130 12.10 -7.20 -5.54
C VAL A 130 11.77 -7.20 -4.06
N TYR A 131 10.49 -7.15 -3.72
CA TYR A 131 10.06 -7.38 -2.34
C TYR A 131 8.99 -8.46 -2.25
N VAL A 132 8.98 -9.13 -1.10
CA VAL A 132 7.96 -10.08 -0.72
C VAL A 132 7.67 -9.95 0.78
N THR A 133 6.39 -9.88 1.11
CA THR A 133 5.85 -9.87 2.46
C THR A 133 4.98 -11.10 2.62
N VAL A 134 5.23 -11.90 3.66
CA VAL A 134 4.44 -13.07 4.01
C VAL A 134 3.97 -12.94 5.45
N THR A 135 2.66 -12.95 5.65
CA THR A 135 2.01 -12.80 6.96
C THR A 135 0.83 -13.75 7.11
N PRO A 136 0.24 -13.88 8.31
CA PRO A 136 -1.11 -14.41 8.42
C PRO A 136 -2.08 -13.63 7.53
N GLU A 137 -3.18 -14.29 7.23
CA GLU A 137 -4.40 -13.65 6.79
C GLU A 137 -5.03 -12.91 7.99
N TYR A 138 -5.36 -11.63 7.81
CA TYR A 138 -5.74 -10.71 8.88
C TYR A 138 -7.20 -10.22 8.79
N SER A 139 -8.14 -10.95 8.18
CA SER A 139 -9.53 -10.50 8.13
C SER A 139 -10.21 -10.41 9.51
N GLY A 140 -9.69 -11.10 10.53
CA GLY A 140 -10.26 -11.10 11.89
C GLY A 140 -9.30 -10.61 12.99
N TRP A 141 -8.28 -9.82 12.63
CA TRP A 141 -7.19 -9.52 13.55
C TRP A 141 -7.63 -8.68 14.75
N MET A 142 -8.62 -7.78 14.62
CA MET A 142 -9.07 -6.96 15.73
C MET A 142 -9.80 -7.81 16.76
N GLY A 143 -10.68 -8.71 16.30
CA GLY A 143 -11.35 -9.68 17.18
C GLY A 143 -10.37 -10.60 17.90
N GLN A 144 -9.35 -11.10 17.18
CA GLN A 144 -8.28 -11.91 17.77
C GLN A 144 -7.46 -11.12 18.81
N LEU A 145 -7.17 -9.85 18.52
CA LEU A 145 -6.40 -8.99 19.43
C LEU A 145 -7.18 -8.73 20.73
N VAL A 146 -8.47 -8.40 20.64
CA VAL A 146 -9.34 -8.23 21.82
C VAL A 146 -9.48 -9.54 22.60
N ALA A 147 -9.55 -10.69 21.92
CA ALA A 147 -9.59 -11.98 22.61
C ALA A 147 -8.28 -12.29 23.36
N ALA A 148 -7.13 -11.90 22.80
CA ALA A 148 -5.82 -12.04 23.45
C ALA A 148 -5.58 -11.02 24.57
N HIS A 149 -6.20 -9.84 24.47
CA HIS A 149 -6.10 -8.72 25.39
C HIS A 149 -7.49 -8.17 25.74
N PRO A 150 -8.25 -8.85 26.62
CA PRO A 150 -9.65 -8.50 26.91
C PRO A 150 -9.85 -7.05 27.38
N GLU A 151 -8.84 -6.45 28.02
CA GLU A 151 -8.83 -5.05 28.43
C GLU A 151 -9.03 -4.05 27.27
N LEU A 152 -8.72 -4.44 26.02
CA LEU A 152 -8.98 -3.61 24.84
C LEU A 152 -10.48 -3.46 24.54
N ALA A 153 -11.32 -4.39 25.01
CA ALA A 153 -12.77 -4.29 24.83
C ALA A 153 -13.34 -3.05 25.55
N ASP A 154 -12.79 -2.75 26.73
CA ASP A 154 -13.25 -1.66 27.61
C ASP A 154 -12.42 -0.38 27.45
N ARG A 155 -11.37 -0.40 26.62
CA ARG A 155 -10.61 0.79 26.23
C ARG A 155 -11.23 1.51 25.04
N PRO A 156 -11.01 2.84 24.92
CA PRO A 156 -11.38 3.59 23.73
C PRO A 156 -10.84 2.92 22.46
N PHE A 157 -11.63 2.91 21.39
CA PHE A 157 -11.22 2.39 20.09
C PHE A 157 -9.95 3.08 19.57
N SER A 158 -9.77 4.35 19.92
CA SER A 158 -8.57 5.15 19.61
C SER A 158 -7.27 4.59 20.18
N ASP A 159 -7.31 3.67 21.16
CA ASP A 159 -6.10 3.00 21.64
C ASP A 159 -5.57 1.96 20.65
N ILE A 160 -6.43 1.44 19.75
CA ILE A 160 -6.04 0.53 18.69
C ILE A 160 -5.41 1.33 17.54
N VAL A 161 -4.17 0.98 17.20
CA VAL A 161 -3.46 1.56 16.06
C VAL A 161 -3.99 0.92 14.78
N LEU A 162 -4.28 1.74 13.77
CA LEU A 162 -4.90 1.29 12.52
C LEU A 162 -3.87 1.24 11.38
N PRO A 163 -3.73 0.11 10.69
CA PRO A 163 -3.04 0.06 9.40
C PRO A 163 -3.91 0.73 8.33
N GLY A 164 -3.31 1.68 7.60
CA GLY A 164 -4.00 2.58 6.69
C GLY A 164 -3.50 2.51 5.25
N ALA A 165 -4.43 2.51 4.30
CA ALA A 165 -4.12 2.68 2.88
C ALA A 165 -4.20 4.15 2.47
N HIS A 166 -3.06 4.73 2.08
CA HIS A 166 -2.98 6.07 1.50
C HIS A 166 -3.61 6.09 0.10
N ASN A 167 -4.45 7.09 -0.18
CA ASN A 167 -5.24 7.16 -1.42
C ASN A 167 -5.94 5.82 -1.74
N ALA A 168 -6.69 5.27 -0.78
CA ALA A 168 -7.23 3.91 -0.81
C ALA A 168 -8.06 3.54 -2.04
N GLY A 169 -8.60 4.52 -2.77
CA GLY A 169 -9.34 4.29 -4.02
C GLY A 169 -8.49 4.34 -5.29
N MET A 170 -7.19 4.60 -5.19
CA MET A 170 -6.23 4.54 -6.29
C MET A 170 -5.64 3.13 -6.44
N THR A 171 -6.53 2.14 -6.51
CA THR A 171 -6.26 0.71 -6.74
C THR A 171 -6.08 0.41 -8.23
N GLN A 172 -5.57 -0.77 -8.60
CA GLN A 172 -5.31 -1.22 -9.99
C GLN A 172 -6.11 -0.47 -11.08
N PRO A 173 -5.44 0.23 -12.02
CA PRO A 173 -6.13 0.89 -13.12
C PRO A 173 -6.81 -0.15 -14.00
N GLY A 174 -8.12 -0.31 -13.86
CA GLY A 174 -8.91 -1.04 -14.85
C GLY A 174 -8.80 -0.36 -16.23
N GLY A 175 -9.18 -1.06 -17.31
CA GLY A 175 -9.12 -0.51 -18.66
C GLY A 175 -9.83 0.84 -18.83
N GLN A 176 -10.86 1.10 -18.02
CA GLN A 176 -11.55 2.39 -17.97
C GLN A 176 -10.67 3.53 -17.43
N ALA A 177 -9.89 3.31 -16.37
CA ALA A 177 -9.00 4.33 -15.81
C ALA A 177 -7.89 4.70 -16.80
N VAL A 178 -7.33 3.70 -17.51
CA VAL A 178 -6.36 3.94 -18.60
C VAL A 178 -6.99 4.78 -19.72
N HIS A 179 -8.22 4.46 -20.12
CA HIS A 179 -8.96 5.26 -21.10
C HIS A 179 -9.17 6.70 -20.62
N GLU A 180 -9.60 6.90 -19.38
CA GLU A 180 -9.87 8.22 -18.80
C GLU A 180 -8.60 9.07 -18.66
N VAL A 181 -7.47 8.47 -18.29
CA VAL A 181 -6.16 9.13 -18.33
C VAL A 181 -5.81 9.56 -19.76
N ASN A 182 -6.10 8.72 -20.76
CA ASN A 182 -5.91 9.09 -22.17
C ASN A 182 -6.81 10.26 -22.58
N VAL A 183 -8.06 10.32 -22.10
CA VAL A 183 -8.97 11.45 -22.37
C VAL A 183 -8.47 12.74 -21.71
N LEU A 184 -7.99 12.69 -20.46
CA LEU A 184 -7.40 13.86 -19.79
C LEU A 184 -6.19 14.40 -20.56
N ARG A 185 -5.35 13.51 -21.06
CA ARG A 185 -4.21 13.85 -21.94
C ARG A 185 -4.69 14.55 -23.21
N ASP A 186 -5.67 13.98 -23.90
CA ASP A 186 -6.13 14.50 -25.20
C ASP A 186 -6.81 15.88 -25.11
N ASN A 187 -7.19 16.31 -23.90
CA ASN A 187 -7.77 17.62 -23.63
C ASN A 187 -6.80 18.61 -22.92
N ASP A 188 -5.50 18.29 -22.83
CA ASP A 188 -4.49 19.11 -22.14
C ASP A 188 -4.83 19.44 -20.66
N VAL A 189 -5.60 18.56 -20.01
CA VAL A 189 -6.06 18.75 -18.61
C VAL A 189 -5.07 18.16 -17.60
N LEU A 190 -4.15 17.28 -18.03
CA LEU A 190 -3.11 16.77 -17.13
C LEU A 190 -2.10 17.89 -16.84
N PRO A 191 -1.86 18.24 -15.56
CA PRO A 191 -0.71 19.04 -15.16
C PRO A 191 0.54 18.16 -15.26
N LEU A 192 0.90 17.74 -16.48
CA LEU A 192 2.18 17.10 -16.70
C LEU A 192 3.25 18.15 -16.38
N PRO A 193 4.30 17.78 -15.63
CA PRO A 193 5.49 18.61 -15.58
C PRO A 193 5.84 18.98 -17.02
N LYS A 194 6.11 20.26 -17.31
CA LYS A 194 6.52 20.81 -18.63
C LYS A 194 7.80 20.18 -19.21
N ILE A 195 8.22 19.05 -18.66
CA ILE A 195 9.50 18.36 -18.79
C ILE A 195 9.34 17.03 -19.55
N ILE A 196 8.11 16.58 -19.87
CA ILE A 196 7.91 15.54 -20.88
C ILE A 196 7.82 16.26 -22.24
N PRO A 197 8.84 16.18 -23.12
CA PRO A 197 8.78 16.83 -24.42
C PRO A 197 7.53 16.36 -25.18
N ASN A 198 6.86 17.27 -25.90
CA ASN A 198 5.68 17.01 -26.74
C ASN A 198 5.86 15.92 -27.82
N PHE A 199 7.05 15.30 -27.92
CA PHE A 199 7.40 14.23 -28.86
C PHE A 199 7.44 12.84 -28.22
N VAL A 200 7.18 12.71 -26.91
CA VAL A 200 7.15 11.41 -26.22
C VAL A 200 5.86 10.66 -26.59
N ALA A 201 5.99 9.40 -27.02
CA ALA A 201 4.88 8.56 -27.49
C ALA A 201 3.72 8.52 -26.47
N ARG A 202 2.48 8.61 -26.98
CA ARG A 202 1.22 8.73 -26.23
C ARG A 202 1.05 7.75 -25.06
N ASP A 203 1.60 6.54 -25.18
CA ASP A 203 1.50 5.46 -24.19
C ASP A 203 2.39 5.69 -22.95
N LEU A 204 3.47 6.45 -23.10
CA LEU A 204 4.42 6.75 -22.01
C LEU A 204 3.82 7.74 -21.01
N ILE A 205 2.96 8.66 -21.46
CA ILE A 205 2.24 9.62 -20.60
C ILE A 205 1.22 8.90 -19.72
N ALA A 206 0.45 7.97 -20.29
CA ALA A 206 -0.52 7.19 -19.53
C ALA A 206 0.19 6.32 -18.47
N THR A 207 1.30 5.69 -18.84
CA THR A 207 2.14 4.90 -17.93
C THR A 207 2.72 5.75 -16.80
N ALA A 208 3.29 6.92 -17.12
CA ALA A 208 3.83 7.85 -16.12
C ALA A 208 2.74 8.33 -15.15
N THR A 209 1.55 8.65 -15.67
CA THR A 209 0.40 9.09 -14.85
C THR A 209 -0.09 7.99 -13.94
N ILE A 210 -0.17 6.76 -14.45
CA ILE A 210 -0.53 5.60 -13.63
C ILE A 210 0.48 5.41 -12.49
N ASN A 211 1.77 5.47 -12.82
CA ASN A 211 2.85 5.27 -11.85
C ASN A 211 2.99 6.35 -10.79
N SER A 212 2.47 7.56 -11.05
CA SER A 212 2.49 8.66 -10.09
C SER A 212 1.19 8.79 -9.29
N ALA A 213 0.06 8.31 -9.81
CA ALA A 213 -1.25 8.49 -9.19
C ALA A 213 -1.74 7.24 -8.44
N PHE A 214 -1.37 6.05 -8.89
CA PHE A 214 -1.84 4.80 -8.29
C PHE A 214 -0.94 4.38 -7.14
N THR A 215 -1.50 4.38 -5.94
CA THR A 215 -0.79 4.10 -4.68
C THR A 215 -1.12 2.74 -4.13
N GLN A 216 -2.16 2.06 -4.63
CA GLN A 216 -2.55 0.73 -4.19
C GLN A 216 -2.57 -0.21 -5.40
N LYS A 217 -2.01 -1.42 -5.23
CA LYS A 217 -2.04 -2.46 -6.27
C LYS A 217 -3.09 -3.55 -6.00
N ASP A 218 -3.70 -3.51 -4.83
CA ASP A 218 -4.64 -4.51 -4.35
C ASP A 218 -6.04 -3.88 -4.32
N ASP A 219 -7.08 -4.70 -4.53
CA ASP A 219 -8.46 -4.26 -4.36
C ASP A 219 -8.84 -4.17 -2.88
N LEU A 220 -10.03 -3.63 -2.60
CA LEU A 220 -10.52 -3.45 -1.24
C LEU A 220 -10.60 -4.78 -0.46
N GLU A 221 -11.08 -5.85 -1.08
CA GLU A 221 -11.22 -7.15 -0.40
C GLU A 221 -9.85 -7.73 -0.02
N THR A 222 -8.87 -7.59 -0.91
CA THR A 222 -7.49 -8.00 -0.65
C THR A 222 -6.86 -7.15 0.45
N MET A 223 -7.02 -5.81 0.41
CA MET A 223 -6.53 -4.93 1.49
C MET A 223 -7.16 -5.28 2.84
N LEU A 224 -8.46 -5.60 2.88
CA LEU A 224 -9.15 -6.03 4.10
C LEU A 224 -8.61 -7.37 4.61
N ALA A 225 -8.34 -8.33 3.72
CA ALA A 225 -7.74 -9.62 4.06
C ALA A 225 -6.28 -9.50 4.54
N LEU A 226 -5.56 -8.49 4.06
CA LEU A 226 -4.23 -8.11 4.58
C LEU A 226 -4.31 -7.31 5.89
N GLY A 227 -5.51 -6.95 6.34
CA GLY A 227 -5.77 -6.36 7.65
C GLY A 227 -5.90 -4.84 7.68
N ILE A 228 -5.92 -4.17 6.52
CA ILE A 228 -6.12 -2.72 6.46
C ILE A 228 -7.50 -2.35 7.01
N ARG A 229 -7.55 -1.34 7.90
CA ARG A 229 -8.78 -0.87 8.56
C ARG A 229 -8.99 0.63 8.48
N PHE A 230 -7.99 1.39 8.02
CA PHE A 230 -8.15 2.82 7.74
C PHE A 230 -7.98 3.09 6.24
N PHE A 231 -8.90 3.86 5.67
CA PHE A 231 -8.89 4.16 4.24
C PHE A 231 -8.96 5.66 4.00
N ASP A 232 -7.89 6.26 3.45
CA ASP A 232 -7.91 7.64 2.97
C ASP A 232 -8.59 7.70 1.61
N PHE A 233 -9.85 8.13 1.56
CA PHE A 233 -10.63 8.20 0.34
C PHE A 233 -10.93 9.66 -0.03
N ARG A 234 -10.66 10.02 -1.29
CA ARG A 234 -10.72 11.40 -1.78
C ARG A 234 -11.82 11.57 -2.81
N PRO A 235 -13.08 11.80 -2.40
CA PRO A 235 -14.18 11.86 -3.35
C PRO A 235 -14.08 13.08 -4.26
N GLY A 236 -14.15 12.84 -5.56
CA GLY A 236 -14.22 13.84 -6.60
C GLY A 236 -15.11 13.39 -7.76
N VAL A 237 -15.31 14.30 -8.70
CA VAL A 237 -16.03 14.07 -9.96
C VAL A 237 -15.05 14.12 -11.12
N PHE A 238 -15.28 13.30 -12.13
CA PHE A 238 -14.43 13.24 -13.32
C PHE A 238 -15.18 13.81 -14.51
N GLN A 239 -14.63 14.85 -15.16
CA GLN A 239 -15.20 15.47 -16.37
C GLN A 239 -16.69 15.86 -16.24
N GLY A 240 -17.08 16.39 -15.08
CA GLY A 240 -18.47 16.78 -14.82
C GLY A 240 -19.45 15.62 -14.62
N ASN A 241 -18.99 14.36 -14.65
CA ASN A 241 -19.81 13.22 -14.29
C ASN A 241 -20.10 13.25 -12.78
N PRO A 242 -21.38 13.29 -12.35
CA PRO A 242 -21.74 13.40 -10.93
C PRO A 242 -21.43 12.14 -10.12
N THR A 243 -21.00 11.05 -10.77
CA THR A 243 -20.58 9.82 -10.09
C THR A 243 -19.32 10.07 -9.28
N LEU A 244 -19.44 9.95 -7.96
CA LEU A 244 -18.31 10.15 -7.06
C LEU A 244 -17.31 8.99 -7.16
N ARG A 245 -16.06 9.35 -7.37
CA ARG A 245 -14.92 8.44 -7.43
C ARG A 245 -13.82 8.96 -6.53
N HIS A 246 -12.88 8.11 -6.17
CA HIS A 246 -11.61 8.57 -5.67
C HIS A 246 -10.95 9.41 -6.76
N VAL A 247 -10.41 10.57 -6.42
CA VAL A 247 -9.66 11.41 -7.35
C VAL A 247 -8.34 11.77 -6.70
N HIS A 248 -7.25 11.55 -7.44
CA HIS A 248 -5.92 12.04 -7.08
C HIS A 248 -5.48 13.05 -8.13
N ASN A 249 -5.42 14.33 -7.74
CA ASN A 249 -5.39 15.50 -8.61
C ASN A 249 -6.60 15.53 -9.56
N VAL A 250 -6.41 15.03 -10.79
CA VAL A 250 -7.46 14.88 -11.82
C VAL A 250 -7.70 13.43 -12.22
N VAL A 251 -6.88 12.50 -11.72
CA VAL A 251 -6.91 11.09 -12.12
C VAL A 251 -7.99 10.35 -11.33
N PRO A 252 -8.96 9.72 -12.02
CA PRO A 252 -10.04 9.03 -11.34
C PRO A 252 -9.68 7.58 -10.98
N GLY A 253 -10.04 7.17 -9.77
CA GLY A 253 -9.91 5.83 -9.22
C GLY A 253 -11.26 5.13 -9.02
N GLN A 254 -11.39 4.37 -7.94
CA GLN A 254 -12.59 3.57 -7.61
C GLN A 254 -13.81 4.44 -7.28
N GLY A 255 -15.03 3.97 -7.59
CA GLY A 255 -16.28 4.64 -7.20
C GLY A 255 -16.58 4.57 -5.70
N LEU A 256 -16.95 5.70 -5.08
CA LEU A 256 -17.19 5.80 -3.63
C LEU A 256 -18.35 4.89 -3.18
N LEU A 257 -19.48 4.90 -3.89
CA LEU A 257 -20.64 4.09 -3.51
C LEU A 257 -20.31 2.60 -3.46
N ARG A 258 -19.65 2.09 -4.50
CA ARG A 258 -19.22 0.70 -4.57
C ARG A 258 -18.22 0.38 -3.47
N PHE A 259 -17.25 1.27 -3.22
CA PHE A 259 -16.27 1.11 -2.15
C PHE A 259 -16.96 0.95 -0.77
N LEU A 260 -17.88 1.86 -0.43
CA LEU A 260 -18.61 1.81 0.84
C LEU A 260 -19.51 0.57 0.94
N GLN A 261 -20.23 0.21 -0.13
CA GLN A 261 -21.08 -0.98 -0.15
C GLN A 261 -20.28 -2.27 0.03
N THR A 262 -19.13 -2.41 -0.64
CA THR A 262 -18.23 -3.56 -0.45
C THR A 262 -17.70 -3.61 0.99
N LEU A 263 -17.31 -2.47 1.57
CA LEU A 263 -16.83 -2.41 2.95
C LEU A 263 -17.93 -2.79 3.97
N LEU A 264 -19.15 -2.27 3.80
CA LEU A 264 -20.31 -2.60 4.63
C LEU A 264 -20.69 -4.09 4.53
N GLN A 265 -20.63 -4.63 3.32
CA GLN A 265 -20.84 -6.04 3.06
C GLN A 265 -19.78 -6.90 3.78
N TRP A 266 -18.50 -6.54 3.65
CA TRP A 266 -17.43 -7.24 4.35
C TRP A 266 -17.57 -7.16 5.87
N LEU A 267 -17.88 -5.99 6.43
CA LEU A 267 -18.10 -5.82 7.88
C LEU A 267 -19.28 -6.63 8.38
N ARG A 268 -20.34 -6.82 7.58
CA ARG A 268 -21.44 -7.73 7.95
C ARG A 268 -20.93 -9.14 8.21
N ASP A 269 -20.00 -9.61 7.38
CA ASP A 269 -19.46 -10.97 7.44
C ASP A 269 -18.29 -11.10 8.45
N HIS A 270 -17.78 -9.97 8.97
CA HIS A 270 -16.70 -9.89 9.96
C HIS A 270 -17.15 -9.10 11.21
N PRO A 271 -17.93 -9.73 12.11
CA PRO A 271 -18.64 -9.03 13.19
C PRO A 271 -17.75 -8.34 14.24
N THR A 272 -16.50 -8.76 14.38
CA THR A 272 -15.54 -8.25 15.37
C THR A 272 -14.69 -7.10 14.85
N GLU A 273 -14.83 -6.74 13.58
CA GLU A 273 -13.96 -5.78 12.92
C GLU A 273 -14.64 -4.42 12.83
N ILE A 274 -13.82 -3.37 12.89
CA ILE A 274 -14.23 -1.97 12.73
C ILE A 274 -13.32 -1.34 11.68
N ALA A 275 -13.89 -0.61 10.73
CA ALA A 275 -13.15 0.12 9.72
C ALA A 275 -13.44 1.61 9.80
N VAL A 276 -12.45 2.41 9.39
CA VAL A 276 -12.50 3.86 9.33
C VAL A 276 -12.28 4.31 7.90
N VAL A 277 -13.16 5.15 7.39
CA VAL A 277 -13.00 5.82 6.08
C VAL A 277 -12.87 7.31 6.34
N LYS A 278 -11.71 7.86 6.03
CA LYS A 278 -11.49 9.30 5.99
C LYS A 278 -11.92 9.81 4.63
N LEU A 279 -12.88 10.72 4.60
CA LEU A 279 -13.31 11.44 3.40
C LEU A 279 -12.66 12.82 3.39
N SER A 280 -11.81 13.08 2.40
CA SER A 280 -11.10 14.37 2.27
C SER A 280 -11.08 14.87 0.83
N ASN A 281 -10.98 16.19 0.63
CA ASN A 281 -10.71 16.76 -0.69
C ASN A 281 -9.21 17.13 -0.87
N SER A 282 -8.34 16.73 0.06
CA SER A 282 -6.92 17.04 0.01
C SER A 282 -6.29 16.40 -1.23
N GLY A 283 -5.61 17.20 -2.04
CA GLY A 283 -5.03 16.73 -3.31
C GLY A 283 -6.06 16.39 -4.39
N VAL A 284 -7.31 16.84 -4.28
CA VAL A 284 -8.29 16.85 -5.38
C VAL A 284 -8.25 18.22 -6.05
N ASP A 285 -8.17 18.25 -7.39
CA ASP A 285 -8.22 19.51 -8.13
C ASP A 285 -9.59 20.22 -7.92
N ALA A 286 -9.57 21.56 -7.88
CA ALA A 286 -10.78 22.35 -7.67
C ALA A 286 -11.90 22.05 -8.69
N ALA A 287 -11.54 21.77 -9.94
CA ALA A 287 -12.48 21.42 -11.00
C ALA A 287 -13.11 20.02 -10.83
N ALA A 288 -12.50 19.18 -9.98
CA ALA A 288 -12.97 17.84 -9.65
C ALA A 288 -13.72 17.78 -8.31
N LEU A 289 -13.95 18.92 -7.64
CA LEU A 289 -14.66 18.93 -6.37
C LEU A 289 -16.14 18.53 -6.55
N PRO A 290 -16.68 17.65 -5.69
CA PRO A 290 -18.10 17.33 -5.71
C PRO A 290 -18.99 18.54 -5.41
N ALA A 291 -20.22 18.50 -5.93
CA ALA A 291 -21.26 19.43 -5.49
C ALA A 291 -21.55 19.28 -3.99
N GLU A 292 -22.00 20.37 -3.35
CA GLU A 292 -22.33 20.37 -1.92
C GLU A 292 -23.33 19.26 -1.55
N GLY A 293 -23.03 18.57 -0.45
CA GLY A 293 -23.81 17.44 0.05
C GLY A 293 -23.79 16.17 -0.81
N ALA A 294 -23.11 16.15 -1.96
CA ALA A 294 -23.07 14.95 -2.82
C ALA A 294 -22.41 13.76 -2.12
N VAL A 295 -21.32 14.03 -1.38
CA VAL A 295 -20.60 13.02 -0.60
C VAL A 295 -21.52 12.43 0.48
N GLU A 296 -22.19 13.27 1.27
CA GLU A 296 -23.09 12.82 2.33
C GLU A 296 -24.28 12.04 1.78
N ARG A 297 -24.89 12.47 0.66
CA ARG A 297 -25.94 11.68 -0.02
C ARG A 297 -25.43 10.30 -0.44
N CYS A 298 -24.22 10.22 -1.00
CA CYS A 298 -23.63 8.95 -1.39
C CYS A 298 -23.36 8.03 -0.19
N VAL A 299 -22.92 8.59 0.94
CA VAL A 299 -22.78 7.84 2.21
C VAL A 299 -24.14 7.34 2.66
N GLN A 300 -25.17 8.18 2.73
CA GLN A 300 -26.53 7.77 3.11
C GLN A 300 -27.08 6.66 2.21
N ASP A 301 -26.83 6.75 0.90
CA ASP A 301 -27.21 5.74 -0.08
C ASP A 301 -26.53 4.39 0.17
N ALA A 302 -25.25 4.39 0.54
CA ALA A 302 -24.53 3.17 0.89
C ALA A 302 -25.13 2.48 2.13
N PHE A 303 -25.53 3.26 3.14
CA PHE A 303 -26.07 2.74 4.40
C PHE A 303 -27.56 2.35 4.36
N ARG A 304 -28.32 2.73 3.33
CA ARG A 304 -29.78 2.56 3.26
C ARG A 304 -30.27 1.12 3.52
N THR A 305 -29.46 0.13 3.16
CA THR A 305 -29.79 -1.31 3.34
C THR A 305 -28.76 -2.05 4.19
N ALA A 306 -27.84 -1.32 4.83
CA ALA A 306 -26.78 -1.91 5.63
C ALA A 306 -27.28 -2.39 6.99
N VAL A 307 -26.72 -3.50 7.48
CA VAL A 307 -26.93 -4.02 8.84
C VAL A 307 -25.92 -3.42 9.83
N VAL A 308 -24.85 -2.82 9.30
CA VAL A 308 -23.84 -2.06 10.03
C VAL A 308 -24.33 -0.63 10.18
N ASP A 309 -24.28 -0.10 11.40
CA ASP A 309 -24.65 1.29 11.68
C ASP A 309 -23.44 2.21 11.41
N ARG A 310 -23.70 3.45 10.97
CA ARG A 310 -22.67 4.47 10.74
C ARG A 310 -22.18 5.03 12.07
N GLY A 311 -20.86 5.12 12.23
CA GLY A 311 -20.24 5.98 13.22
C GLY A 311 -19.55 7.20 12.61
N ASP A 312 -19.10 8.10 13.47
CA ASP A 312 -18.39 9.32 13.11
C ASP A 312 -17.12 9.53 13.97
N ALA A 313 -16.49 10.71 13.89
CA ALA A 313 -15.27 10.99 14.63
C ALA A 313 -15.45 10.93 16.16
N THR A 314 -16.65 11.24 16.68
CA THR A 314 -16.93 11.16 18.12
C THR A 314 -16.90 9.73 18.63
N ASP A 315 -17.20 8.76 17.76
CA ASP A 315 -17.19 7.33 18.08
C ASP A 315 -15.76 6.77 18.25
N LEU A 316 -14.70 7.48 17.81
CA LEU A 316 -13.31 7.07 18.03
C LEU A 316 -12.93 6.97 19.52
N THR A 317 -13.61 7.75 20.37
CA THR A 317 -13.36 7.77 21.82
C THR A 317 -14.22 6.78 22.61
N ARG A 318 -15.19 6.13 21.95
CA ARG A 318 -16.01 5.10 22.58
C ARG A 318 -15.23 3.81 22.72
N THR A 319 -15.65 2.97 23.67
CA THR A 319 -14.99 1.69 23.86
C THR A 319 -15.23 0.76 22.67
N THR A 320 -14.28 -0.13 22.40
CA THR A 320 -14.42 -1.13 21.35
C THR A 320 -15.70 -1.95 21.53
N SER A 321 -16.00 -2.36 22.77
CA SER A 321 -17.22 -3.10 23.12
C SER A 321 -18.50 -2.31 22.78
N GLU A 322 -18.58 -1.03 23.13
CA GLU A 322 -19.75 -0.19 22.81
C GLU A 322 -19.98 -0.08 21.30
N LEU A 323 -18.92 0.07 20.50
CA LEU A 323 -19.02 0.15 19.03
C LEU A 323 -19.55 -1.16 18.44
N LEU A 324 -19.04 -2.30 18.90
CA LEU A 324 -19.49 -3.61 18.46
C LEU A 324 -20.96 -3.87 18.85
N HIS A 325 -21.34 -3.59 20.11
CA HIS A 325 -22.71 -3.75 20.60
C HIS A 325 -23.71 -2.84 19.88
N SER A 326 -23.33 -1.58 19.62
CA SER A 326 -24.15 -0.62 18.88
C SER A 326 -24.07 -0.80 17.36
N ARG A 327 -23.34 -1.82 16.88
CA ARG A 327 -23.11 -2.14 15.46
C ARG A 327 -22.47 -1.01 14.64
N LYS A 328 -21.90 0.01 15.30
CA LYS A 328 -21.17 1.12 14.69
C LYS A 328 -19.77 0.68 14.28
N ARG A 329 -19.67 0.03 13.13
CA ARG A 329 -18.44 -0.65 12.69
C ARG A 329 -17.83 -0.07 11.41
N LEU A 330 -18.52 0.87 10.77
CA LEU A 330 -17.94 1.75 9.76
C LEU A 330 -17.98 3.19 10.25
N LEU A 331 -16.82 3.71 10.66
CA LEU A 331 -16.66 5.10 11.08
C LEU A 331 -16.30 5.95 9.85
N VAL A 332 -17.13 6.94 9.55
CA VAL A 332 -16.90 7.86 8.43
C VAL A 332 -16.51 9.21 8.99
N ILE A 333 -15.27 9.62 8.77
CA ILE A 333 -14.68 10.84 9.34
C ILE A 333 -14.24 11.83 8.26
N GLY A 334 -14.17 13.11 8.62
CA GLY A 334 -13.63 14.17 7.77
C GLY A 334 -12.11 14.35 7.92
N ASN A 335 -11.56 15.38 7.26
CA ASN A 335 -10.13 15.71 7.33
C ASN A 335 -9.82 16.91 8.25
N ASP A 336 -10.84 17.57 8.78
CA ASP A 336 -10.70 18.89 9.40
C ASP A 336 -9.83 18.86 10.67
N HIS A 337 -9.75 17.72 11.36
CA HIS A 337 -8.99 17.54 12.60
C HIS A 337 -7.99 16.37 12.49
N CYS A 338 -6.99 16.51 11.62
CA CYS A 338 -5.94 15.49 11.40
C CYS A 338 -4.55 16.04 11.74
N TYR A 339 -3.79 15.32 12.57
CA TYR A 339 -2.36 15.56 12.77
C TYR A 339 -1.52 14.62 11.89
N GLY A 340 -0.97 15.12 10.78
CA GLY A 340 -0.22 14.33 9.82
C GLY A 340 1.29 14.58 9.84
N SER A 341 2.09 13.56 9.53
CA SER A 341 3.54 13.67 9.36
C SER A 341 3.97 14.28 8.02
N TRP A 342 3.08 14.23 7.02
CA TRP A 342 3.39 14.61 5.65
C TRP A 342 3.78 16.08 5.52
N ASN A 343 4.79 16.32 4.68
CA ASN A 343 5.12 17.66 4.20
C ASN A 343 5.86 17.56 2.86
N ASN A 344 6.14 18.70 2.22
CA ASN A 344 6.76 18.75 0.89
C ASN A 344 8.13 18.04 0.78
N THR A 345 8.85 17.79 1.88
CA THR A 345 10.12 17.05 1.85
C THR A 345 9.94 15.56 1.61
N TYR A 346 8.70 15.03 1.66
CA TYR A 346 8.39 13.64 1.34
C TYR A 346 8.54 13.33 -0.16
N ARG A 347 8.77 14.35 -1.01
CA ARG A 347 9.18 14.18 -2.41
C ARG A 347 10.66 13.77 -2.48
N THR A 348 10.96 12.56 -2.02
CA THR A 348 12.32 12.07 -1.78
C THR A 348 12.45 10.57 -2.03
N THR A 349 13.66 10.12 -2.38
CA THR A 349 14.04 8.70 -2.38
C THR A 349 14.80 8.31 -1.11
N ASP A 350 15.10 9.27 -0.23
CA ASP A 350 15.80 9.04 1.04
C ASP A 350 14.79 8.84 2.19
N PRO A 351 14.66 7.63 2.74
CA PRO A 351 13.75 7.35 3.85
C PRO A 351 14.15 8.06 5.15
N GLN A 352 15.40 8.51 5.30
CA GLN A 352 15.83 9.23 6.50
C GLN A 352 15.08 10.57 6.65
N ILE A 353 14.74 11.22 5.55
CA ILE A 353 13.96 12.47 5.57
C ILE A 353 12.57 12.25 6.17
N VAL A 354 11.92 11.14 5.82
CA VAL A 354 10.62 10.76 6.40
C VAL A 354 10.77 10.38 7.86
N LEU A 355 11.80 9.60 8.19
CA LEU A 355 12.09 9.23 9.59
C LEU A 355 12.30 10.46 10.48
N ASP A 356 13.04 11.46 10.00
CA ASP A 356 13.29 12.70 10.72
C ASP A 356 12.01 13.52 10.91
N ALA A 357 11.06 13.46 9.98
CA ALA A 357 9.75 14.08 10.14
C ALA A 357 8.90 13.34 11.19
N LEU A 358 8.88 11.99 11.16
CA LEU A 358 8.18 11.18 12.16
C LEU A 358 8.70 11.44 13.58
N LYS A 359 10.02 11.52 13.76
CA LYS A 359 10.67 11.82 15.05
C LYS A 359 10.35 13.20 15.62
N LYS A 360 9.89 14.13 14.78
CA LYS A 360 9.48 15.48 15.21
C LYS A 360 8.01 15.55 15.63
N MET A 361 7.22 14.52 15.33
CA MET A 361 5.84 14.47 15.78
C MET A 361 5.79 14.26 17.30
N THR A 362 4.78 14.81 17.97
CA THR A 362 4.65 14.72 19.43
C THR A 362 3.21 14.37 19.84
N ALA A 363 3.05 13.77 21.02
CA ALA A 363 1.72 13.52 21.62
C ALA A 363 0.90 14.82 21.75
N SER A 364 1.53 15.95 22.12
CA SER A 364 0.85 17.24 22.21
C SER A 364 0.34 17.76 20.86
N GLY A 365 0.91 17.29 19.74
CA GLY A 365 0.41 17.59 18.40
C GLY A 365 -0.95 16.95 18.11
N GLN A 366 -1.35 15.95 18.91
CA GLN A 366 -2.67 15.31 18.83
C GLN A 366 -3.76 16.10 19.56
N ASP A 367 -3.40 17.11 20.37
CA ASP A 367 -4.38 17.85 21.17
C ASP A 367 -5.42 18.54 20.27
N GLY A 368 -6.68 18.17 20.46
CA GLY A 368 -7.80 18.69 19.66
C GLY A 368 -7.96 18.05 18.27
N MET A 369 -7.19 17.01 17.96
CA MET A 369 -7.26 16.29 16.69
C MET A 369 -8.06 15.00 16.84
N ASP A 370 -8.86 14.64 15.83
CA ASP A 370 -9.65 13.40 15.83
C ASP A 370 -8.73 12.18 15.63
N HIS A 371 -7.67 12.35 14.83
CA HIS A 371 -6.72 11.29 14.51
C HIS A 371 -5.34 11.83 14.11
N THR A 372 -4.35 10.94 14.21
CA THR A 372 -2.96 11.17 13.81
C THR A 372 -2.58 10.21 12.70
N VAL A 373 -1.90 10.71 11.67
CA VAL A 373 -1.44 9.90 10.54
C VAL A 373 0.09 9.97 10.44
N MET A 374 0.74 8.83 10.62
CA MET A 374 2.13 8.62 10.24
C MET A 374 2.17 8.08 8.81
N GLU A 375 2.59 8.91 7.87
CA GLU A 375 2.84 8.47 6.49
C GLU A 375 4.21 7.77 6.43
N LEU A 376 4.23 6.51 6.02
CA LEU A 376 5.40 5.64 5.95
C LEU A 376 5.93 5.45 4.52
N GLN A 377 5.58 6.37 3.62
CA GLN A 377 5.88 6.34 2.19
C GLN A 377 6.51 7.64 1.69
N THR A 378 7.03 7.60 0.45
CA THR A 378 7.41 8.78 -0.33
C THR A 378 6.22 9.31 -1.13
N SER A 379 6.25 10.58 -1.52
CA SER A 379 5.30 11.17 -2.50
C SER A 379 5.83 11.20 -3.94
N GLY A 380 6.99 10.59 -4.18
CA GLY A 380 7.64 10.60 -5.49
C GLY A 380 8.40 11.91 -5.78
N THR A 381 9.55 11.78 -6.43
CA THR A 381 10.34 12.90 -6.95
C THR A 381 9.91 13.28 -8.37
N ASP A 382 10.24 14.50 -8.79
CA ASP A 382 10.04 14.94 -10.18
C ASP A 382 10.79 14.06 -11.19
N ASP A 383 11.94 13.50 -10.81
CA ASP A 383 12.70 12.58 -11.65
C ASP A 383 12.11 11.17 -11.66
N GLY A 384 11.49 10.75 -10.55
CA GLY A 384 10.68 9.54 -10.46
C GLY A 384 9.57 9.48 -11.48
N VAL A 385 8.85 10.59 -11.65
CA VAL A 385 7.78 10.70 -12.66
C VAL A 385 8.33 10.51 -14.08
N LYS A 386 9.51 11.07 -14.37
CA LYS A 386 10.16 10.94 -15.71
C LYS A 386 10.58 9.50 -15.98
N THR A 387 11.17 8.84 -14.98
CA THR A 387 11.69 7.47 -15.13
C THR A 387 10.57 6.43 -15.14
N GLY A 388 9.48 6.69 -14.43
CA GLY A 388 8.26 5.89 -14.42
C GLY A 388 7.50 5.86 -15.76
N ALA A 389 7.86 6.68 -16.74
CA ALA A 389 7.22 6.64 -18.06
C ALA A 389 7.55 5.36 -18.86
N LYS A 390 8.61 4.61 -18.50
CA LYS A 390 9.15 3.49 -19.29
C LYS A 390 8.27 2.24 -19.28
N ASN A 391 7.72 1.87 -18.11
CA ASN A 391 6.77 0.76 -17.88
C ASN A 391 6.14 0.93 -16.48
N THR A 392 5.07 0.21 -16.15
CA THR A 392 4.40 0.37 -14.85
C THR A 392 5.18 -0.19 -13.66
N ALA A 393 6.17 -1.05 -13.89
CA ALA A 393 7.10 -1.51 -12.86
C ALA A 393 8.20 -0.49 -12.52
N ALA A 394 8.39 0.55 -13.34
CA ALA A 394 9.37 1.60 -13.14
C ALA A 394 8.88 2.74 -12.23
N GLY A 395 7.64 2.65 -11.71
CA GLY A 395 7.07 3.66 -10.82
C GLY A 395 7.91 3.87 -9.56
N GLU A 396 8.15 5.11 -9.16
CA GLU A 396 9.02 5.39 -8.01
C GLU A 396 8.45 4.85 -6.70
N LEU A 397 7.13 4.97 -6.50
CA LEU A 397 6.47 4.55 -5.27
C LEU A 397 6.71 3.06 -4.96
N ILE A 398 6.47 2.17 -5.94
CA ILE A 398 6.66 0.73 -5.74
C ILE A 398 8.14 0.37 -5.52
N LYS A 399 9.06 1.08 -6.20
CA LYS A 399 10.51 0.89 -6.05
C LYS A 399 10.97 1.25 -4.64
N MET A 400 10.42 2.33 -4.08
CA MET A 400 10.85 2.88 -2.81
C MET A 400 10.23 2.18 -1.61
N LYS A 401 9.06 1.53 -1.77
CA LYS A 401 8.37 0.82 -0.67
C LYS A 401 9.31 -0.01 0.23
N PRO A 402 10.08 -0.99 -0.28
CA PRO A 402 10.88 -1.82 0.60
C PRO A 402 12.05 -1.07 1.26
N TYR A 403 12.61 -0.04 0.61
CA TYR A 403 13.63 0.81 1.23
C TYR A 403 13.06 1.60 2.41
N PHE A 404 11.89 2.22 2.22
CA PHE A 404 11.20 2.98 3.25
C PHE A 404 10.78 2.06 4.40
N GLY A 405 10.14 0.93 4.11
CA GLY A 405 9.78 -0.06 5.13
C GLY A 405 10.97 -0.53 5.95
N SER A 406 12.14 -0.79 5.32
CA SER A 406 13.35 -1.25 6.01
C SER A 406 13.94 -0.25 7.01
N VAL A 407 13.62 1.04 6.88
CA VAL A 407 14.13 2.12 7.74
C VAL A 407 13.06 2.60 8.73
N LEU A 408 11.82 2.77 8.26
CA LEU A 408 10.75 3.37 9.04
C LEU A 408 10.10 2.38 10.01
N TYR A 409 9.84 1.14 9.57
CA TYR A 409 9.11 0.17 10.39
C TYR A 409 9.85 -0.21 11.68
N PRO A 410 11.19 -0.40 11.69
CA PRO A 410 11.93 -0.63 12.93
C PRO A 410 11.74 0.49 13.96
N TRP A 411 11.79 1.76 13.53
CA TRP A 411 11.57 2.90 14.43
C TRP A 411 10.14 2.95 14.94
N VAL A 412 9.14 2.79 14.06
CA VAL A 412 7.73 2.78 14.47
C VAL A 412 7.47 1.69 15.52
N ARG A 413 8.01 0.48 15.29
CA ARG A 413 7.86 -0.65 16.22
C ARG A 413 8.45 -0.36 17.60
N GLN A 414 9.58 0.37 17.65
CA GLN A 414 10.30 0.65 18.88
C GLN A 414 9.74 1.85 19.63
N ASP A 415 9.40 2.93 18.92
CA ASP A 415 9.25 4.25 19.52
C ASP A 415 7.81 4.81 19.42
N ALA A 416 6.97 4.35 18.48
CA ALA A 416 5.68 4.98 18.24
C ALA A 416 4.72 4.86 19.42
N ALA A 417 4.71 3.73 20.14
CA ALA A 417 3.85 3.55 21.32
C ALA A 417 4.23 4.53 22.46
N THR A 418 5.53 4.81 22.63
CA THR A 418 6.02 5.78 23.63
C THR A 418 5.72 7.21 23.20
N ALA A 419 5.92 7.53 21.91
CA ALA A 419 5.67 8.87 21.38
C ALA A 419 4.17 9.20 21.33
N PHE A 420 3.31 8.19 21.19
CA PHE A 420 1.86 8.29 21.06
C PHE A 420 1.17 7.22 21.92
N PRO A 421 1.11 7.41 23.25
CA PRO A 421 0.59 6.39 24.18
C PRO A 421 -0.93 6.18 24.08
N SER A 422 -1.67 7.17 23.56
CA SER A 422 -3.12 7.14 23.43
C SER A 422 -3.57 7.85 22.15
N GLY A 423 -4.87 7.78 21.86
CA GLY A 423 -5.46 8.49 20.72
C GLY A 423 -5.24 7.78 19.38
N THR A 424 -6.14 8.07 18.44
CA THR A 424 -6.26 7.35 17.17
C THR A 424 -5.00 7.58 16.36
N LEU A 425 -4.19 6.53 16.21
CA LEU A 425 -2.97 6.54 15.42
C LEU A 425 -3.16 5.65 14.18
N VAL A 426 -2.87 6.21 13.02
CA VAL A 426 -2.90 5.53 11.73
C VAL A 426 -1.48 5.41 11.22
N LEU A 427 -1.08 4.18 10.89
CA LEU A 427 0.14 3.91 10.13
C LEU A 427 -0.28 3.80 8.67
N SER A 428 -0.02 4.85 7.88
CA SER A 428 -0.47 4.97 6.50
C SER A 428 0.70 4.65 5.56
N ASP A 429 0.45 3.88 4.50
CA ASP A 429 1.46 3.52 3.51
C ASP A 429 0.86 3.39 2.10
N ASP A 430 1.73 3.50 1.10
CA ASP A 430 1.46 3.08 -0.27
C ASP A 430 1.67 1.57 -0.40
N PHE A 431 0.85 0.93 -1.22
CA PHE A 431 0.77 -0.51 -1.41
C PHE A 431 0.70 -1.23 -0.06
N ALA A 432 -0.26 -0.79 0.77
CA ALA A 432 -0.42 -1.24 2.14
C ALA A 432 -0.61 -2.77 2.18
N ASP A 433 0.14 -3.46 3.04
CA ASP A 433 0.20 -4.91 3.10
C ASP A 433 0.13 -5.45 4.53
N GLY A 434 0.25 -6.77 4.67
CA GLY A 434 0.18 -7.43 5.97
C GLY A 434 1.30 -7.04 6.95
N ALA A 435 2.44 -6.52 6.47
CA ALA A 435 3.50 -6.06 7.36
C ALA A 435 3.09 -4.79 8.11
N LEU A 436 2.36 -3.89 7.44
CA LEU A 436 1.79 -2.70 8.06
C LEU A 436 0.77 -3.06 9.14
N THR A 437 -0.08 -4.06 8.88
CA THR A 437 -1.02 -4.60 9.88
C THR A 437 -0.28 -5.18 11.07
N ARG A 438 0.77 -5.98 10.84
CA ARG A 438 1.57 -6.52 11.94
C ARG A 438 2.19 -5.41 12.79
N LEU A 439 2.72 -4.37 12.14
CA LEU A 439 3.30 -3.22 12.83
C LEU A 439 2.25 -2.51 13.71
N ALA A 440 1.03 -2.31 13.20
CA ALA A 440 -0.06 -1.72 13.96
C ALA A 440 -0.44 -2.57 15.20
N ILE A 441 -0.48 -3.90 15.06
CA ILE A 441 -0.69 -4.84 16.18
C ILE A 441 0.44 -4.72 17.21
N ASP A 442 1.71 -4.68 16.77
CA ASP A 442 2.87 -4.55 17.66
C ASP A 442 2.82 -3.24 18.47
N VAL A 443 2.47 -2.13 17.83
CA VAL A 443 2.36 -0.82 18.50
C VAL A 443 1.16 -0.79 19.45
N THR A 444 0.00 -1.33 19.05
CA THR A 444 -1.19 -1.45 19.93
C THR A 444 -0.87 -2.25 21.18
N THR A 445 -0.22 -3.42 21.02
CA THR A 445 0.18 -4.28 22.15
C THR A 445 1.19 -3.56 23.05
N SER A 446 2.05 -2.72 22.48
CA SER A 446 3.02 -1.95 23.25
C SER A 446 2.38 -0.81 24.06
N ARG A 447 1.26 -0.24 23.62
CA ARG A 447 0.44 0.73 24.39
C ARG A 447 -0.31 0.11 25.59
N LEU A 448 -0.35 -1.22 25.68
CA LEU A 448 -0.96 -1.93 26.80
C LEU A 448 0.00 -2.15 27.98
N LYS A 449 1.30 -2.04 27.74
CA LYS A 449 2.35 -2.15 28.78
C LYS A 449 2.53 -0.83 29.50
#